data_AF-A0A1X7TF09-F1
#
_entry.id   AF-A0A1X7TF09-F1
#
_cell.length_a   1.000
_cell.length_b   1.000
_cell.length_c   1.000
_cell.angle_alpha   90.00
_cell.angle_beta   90.00
_cell.angle_gamma   90.00
#
_symmetry.space_group_name_H-M   'P 1'
#
loop_
_entity.id
_entity.type
_entity.pdbx_description
1 polymer ?
#
loop_
_entity_poly.entity_id
_entity_poly.type
_entity_poly.pdbx_seq_one_letter_code
_entity_poly.pdbx_strand_id
1 'polypeptide(L)'
;ISIPTAAAVNDVLLIVNELLEIQNGSSLFNIRLVSCEDIKAAHPNSPSGYYYVNSRNTYCNMGELCGQDGGWTRIAYLDMNDSSQNCPSGLQELMTGGIRVCRREGDSAGCRSNIFQTNGISYSQICGKVAGYQKGTTDAVYTNININSAYIDGVSITRGSPRQHVWSYIAGYQSNINIGSACPCNTGATSTVQSFVGEHYYCESGTNSAPSHGTVYTTDPLWDGNNCPSVEAPCCNGTGLLWFFRDYGNATITDYIELRVCGNQGYEDEDTPVQLYEIYVK
;
A
#
# COMPACT_ATOMS: atom_id res chain seq x y z
N ILE A 1 -34.87 4.63 19.09
CA ILE A 1 -34.68 4.88 17.64
C ILE A 1 -34.55 6.39 17.50
N SER A 2 -33.31 6.87 17.42
CA SER A 2 -32.97 8.29 17.31
C SER A 2 -33.21 8.75 15.87
N ILE A 3 -34.02 9.80 15.72
CA ILE A 3 -34.31 10.45 14.44
C ILE A 3 -33.09 11.30 14.07
N PRO A 4 -32.57 11.25 12.83
CA PRO A 4 -31.51 12.15 12.40
C PRO A 4 -32.00 13.59 12.44
N THR A 5 -31.16 14.52 12.90
CA THR A 5 -31.49 15.94 12.94
C THR A 5 -31.65 16.49 11.51
N ALA A 6 -32.58 17.42 11.34
CA ALA A 6 -32.96 18.00 10.03
C ALA A 6 -31.78 18.61 9.24
N ALA A 7 -30.67 18.95 9.89
CA ALA A 7 -29.45 19.43 9.24
C ALA A 7 -28.75 18.33 8.41
N ALA A 8 -28.65 17.10 8.92
CA ALA A 8 -27.98 15.99 8.22
C ALA A 8 -28.77 15.51 6.99
N VAL A 9 -30.10 15.63 7.02
CA VAL A 9 -30.96 15.31 5.88
C VAL A 9 -30.84 16.37 4.78
N ASN A 10 -30.61 17.64 5.15
CA ASN A 10 -30.46 18.74 4.20
C ASN A 10 -29.12 18.67 3.44
N ASP A 11 -28.02 18.34 4.12
CA ASP A 11 -26.71 18.20 3.47
C ASP A 11 -26.68 17.02 2.48
N VAL A 12 -27.31 15.90 2.82
CA VAL A 12 -27.44 14.74 1.91
C VAL A 12 -28.33 15.09 0.70
N LEU A 13 -29.42 15.84 0.91
CA LEU A 13 -30.32 16.23 -0.18
C LEU A 13 -29.70 17.27 -1.12
N LEU A 14 -28.86 18.17 -0.60
CA LEU A 14 -28.13 19.15 -1.42
C LEU A 14 -27.08 18.46 -2.29
N ILE A 15 -26.33 17.51 -1.73
CA ILE A 15 -25.33 16.71 -2.46
C ILE A 15 -26.00 15.88 -3.57
N VAL A 16 -27.16 15.28 -3.30
CA VAL A 16 -27.91 14.49 -4.31
C VAL A 16 -28.41 15.37 -5.46
N ASN A 17 -28.88 16.59 -5.19
CA ASN A 17 -29.38 17.50 -6.22
C ASN A 17 -28.25 18.11 -7.07
N GLU A 18 -27.10 18.45 -6.48
CA GLU A 18 -25.94 18.96 -7.24
C GLU A 18 -25.25 17.83 -8.05
N LEU A 19 -25.20 16.60 -7.52
CA LEU A 19 -24.75 15.42 -8.28
C LEU A 19 -25.70 15.08 -9.44
N LEU A 20 -27.01 15.32 -9.28
CA LEU A 20 -28.00 15.19 -10.34
C LEU A 20 -27.80 16.24 -11.44
N GLU A 21 -27.34 17.45 -11.12
CA GLU A 21 -26.98 18.47 -12.13
C GLU A 21 -25.74 18.05 -12.94
N ILE A 22 -24.74 17.44 -12.29
CA ILE A 22 -23.56 16.86 -12.97
C ILE A 22 -23.98 15.68 -13.87
N GLN A 23 -24.89 14.81 -13.41
CA GLN A 23 -25.39 13.69 -14.20
C GLN A 23 -26.30 14.13 -15.36
N ASN A 24 -27.14 15.16 -15.18
CA ASN A 24 -28.08 15.62 -16.20
C ASN A 24 -27.45 16.52 -17.28
N GLY A 25 -26.34 17.21 -16.96
CA GLY A 25 -25.50 17.88 -17.96
C GLY A 25 -24.77 16.92 -18.92
N SER A 26 -24.76 15.62 -18.58
CA SER A 26 -24.13 14.55 -19.36
C SER A 26 -25.05 13.92 -20.42
N SER A 27 -26.22 14.51 -20.67
CA SER A 27 -27.30 13.93 -21.50
C SER A 27 -27.03 13.85 -23.01
N LEU A 28 -25.78 13.86 -23.44
CA LEU A 28 -25.33 13.52 -24.80
C LEU A 28 -24.07 12.63 -24.75
N PHE A 29 -24.27 11.36 -24.39
CA PHE A 29 -23.35 10.22 -24.59
C PHE A 29 -21.85 10.47 -24.46
N ASN A 30 -21.42 10.73 -23.23
CA ASN A 30 -20.12 10.27 -22.71
C ASN A 30 -20.33 10.02 -21.22
N ILE A 31 -20.52 8.75 -20.82
CA ILE A 31 -20.63 8.37 -19.39
C ILE A 31 -19.23 8.54 -18.80
N ARG A 32 -18.87 9.78 -18.46
CA ARG A 32 -17.64 10.08 -17.74
C ARG A 32 -17.82 9.61 -16.30
N LEU A 33 -17.00 8.66 -15.86
CA LEU A 33 -16.96 8.24 -14.47
C LEU A 33 -16.52 9.44 -13.60
N VAL A 34 -17.16 9.60 -12.45
CA VAL A 34 -16.84 10.66 -11.49
C VAL A 34 -15.78 10.14 -10.53
N SER A 35 -14.61 10.79 -10.49
CA SER A 35 -13.53 10.51 -9.55
C SER A 35 -13.64 11.37 -8.29
N CYS A 36 -12.89 11.03 -7.24
CA CYS A 36 -12.75 11.91 -6.08
C CYS A 36 -12.10 13.26 -6.45
N GLU A 37 -11.26 13.30 -7.48
CA GLU A 37 -10.67 14.53 -8.01
C GLU A 37 -11.73 15.44 -8.63
N ASP A 38 -12.65 14.87 -9.42
CA ASP A 38 -13.79 15.62 -9.99
C ASP A 38 -14.67 16.23 -8.89
N ILE A 39 -14.93 15.48 -7.82
CA ILE A 39 -15.71 15.98 -6.67
C ILE A 39 -14.96 17.12 -5.99
N LYS A 40 -13.65 16.96 -5.74
CA LYS A 40 -12.83 18.00 -5.11
C LYS A 40 -12.74 19.27 -5.97
N ALA A 41 -12.67 19.13 -7.28
CA ALA A 41 -12.64 20.24 -8.22
C ALA A 41 -13.98 21.00 -8.25
N ALA A 42 -15.11 20.28 -8.25
CA ALA A 42 -16.44 20.89 -8.22
C ALA A 42 -16.78 21.51 -6.85
N HIS A 43 -16.36 20.85 -5.77
CA HIS A 43 -16.65 21.24 -4.39
C HIS A 43 -15.36 21.25 -3.54
N PRO A 44 -14.56 22.33 -3.60
CA PRO A 44 -13.26 22.39 -2.91
C PRO A 44 -13.32 22.19 -1.39
N ASN A 45 -14.46 22.48 -0.76
CA ASN A 45 -14.67 22.36 0.68
C ASN A 45 -15.20 20.99 1.13
N SER A 46 -15.40 20.05 0.21
CA SER A 46 -15.87 18.70 0.53
C SER A 46 -14.91 18.00 1.52
N PRO A 47 -15.43 17.36 2.59
CA PRO A 47 -14.60 16.66 3.58
C PRO A 47 -14.16 15.28 3.08
N SER A 48 -13.10 14.71 3.68
CA SER A 48 -12.77 13.29 3.44
C SER A 48 -13.89 12.38 3.96
N GLY A 49 -14.20 11.30 3.24
CA GLY A 49 -15.26 10.38 3.63
C GLY A 49 -15.72 9.47 2.50
N TYR A 50 -16.80 8.72 2.75
CA TYR A 50 -17.44 7.89 1.74
C TYR A 50 -18.44 8.70 0.91
N TYR A 51 -18.30 8.61 -0.41
CA TYR A 51 -19.17 9.20 -1.41
C TYR A 51 -19.83 8.10 -2.23
N TYR A 52 -21.10 8.26 -2.56
CA TYR A 52 -21.80 7.34 -3.46
C TYR A 52 -21.66 7.84 -4.91
N VAL A 53 -20.68 7.31 -5.64
CA VAL A 53 -20.38 7.68 -7.03
C VAL A 53 -20.23 6.43 -7.90
N ASN A 54 -20.56 6.53 -9.19
CA ASN A 54 -20.48 5.40 -10.14
C ASN A 54 -21.23 4.14 -9.64
N SER A 55 -22.36 4.33 -8.93
CA SER A 55 -23.16 3.28 -8.27
C SER A 55 -22.41 2.49 -7.18
N ARG A 56 -21.45 3.10 -6.49
CA ARG A 56 -20.62 2.46 -5.46
C ARG A 56 -20.27 3.42 -4.33
N ASN A 57 -20.05 2.88 -3.13
CA ASN A 57 -19.43 3.62 -2.04
C ASN A 57 -17.92 3.68 -2.27
N THR A 58 -17.40 4.90 -2.46
CA THR A 58 -15.98 5.17 -2.70
C THR A 58 -15.47 6.08 -1.60
N TYR A 59 -14.37 5.71 -0.95
CA TYR A 59 -13.73 6.60 0.01
C TYR A 59 -12.85 7.61 -0.72
N CYS A 60 -13.15 8.89 -0.52
CA CYS A 60 -12.38 10.00 -1.05
C CYS A 60 -11.61 10.68 0.07
N ASN A 61 -10.28 10.79 -0.08
CA ASN A 61 -9.49 11.67 0.77
C ASN A 61 -9.40 13.06 0.12
N MET A 62 -10.06 14.04 0.73
CA MET A 62 -10.17 15.42 0.25
C MET A 62 -9.13 16.37 0.89
N GLY A 63 -8.36 15.87 1.85
CA GLY A 63 -7.19 16.55 2.42
C GLY A 63 -5.90 16.23 1.67
N GLU A 64 -4.80 16.83 2.12
CA GLU A 64 -3.47 16.57 1.58
C GLU A 64 -3.06 15.09 1.77
N LEU A 65 -2.42 14.51 0.76
CA LEU A 65 -1.83 13.18 0.82
C LEU A 65 -0.61 13.12 -0.11
N CYS A 66 0.50 12.55 0.36
CA CYS A 66 1.78 12.52 -0.37
C CYS A 66 2.26 13.93 -0.84
N GLY A 67 1.98 14.98 -0.06
CA GLY A 67 2.32 16.37 -0.42
C GLY A 67 1.52 16.92 -1.62
N GLN A 68 0.42 16.27 -1.99
CA GLN A 68 -0.49 16.71 -3.03
C GLN A 68 -1.85 17.05 -2.44
N ASP A 69 -2.53 18.03 -3.04
CA ASP A 69 -3.91 18.35 -2.71
C ASP A 69 -4.84 17.13 -2.82
N GLY A 70 -5.98 17.23 -2.14
CA GLY A 70 -7.00 16.17 -2.05
C GLY A 70 -7.65 15.76 -3.37
N GLY A 71 -8.68 14.92 -3.26
CA GLY A 71 -9.32 14.29 -4.42
C GLY A 71 -8.80 12.87 -4.68
N TRP A 72 -8.20 12.24 -3.68
CA TRP A 72 -7.62 10.91 -3.77
C TRP A 72 -8.69 9.83 -3.62
N THR A 73 -8.74 8.90 -4.57
CA THR A 73 -9.66 7.75 -4.54
C THR A 73 -8.99 6.55 -3.88
N ARG A 74 -9.51 6.06 -2.75
CA ARG A 74 -8.95 4.87 -2.09
C ARG A 74 -9.37 3.60 -2.84
N ILE A 75 -8.39 2.80 -3.25
CA ILE A 75 -8.60 1.55 -4.00
C ILE A 75 -8.22 0.29 -3.21
N ALA A 76 -7.39 0.43 -2.18
CA ALA A 76 -7.02 -0.67 -1.29
C ALA A 76 -6.98 -0.18 0.16
N TYR A 77 -7.51 -0.98 1.07
CA TYR A 77 -7.50 -0.73 2.50
C TYR A 77 -7.47 -2.04 3.28
N LEU A 78 -6.59 -2.10 4.28
CA LEU A 78 -6.56 -3.12 5.32
C LEU A 78 -6.04 -2.44 6.58
N ASP A 79 -6.70 -2.69 7.71
CA ASP A 79 -6.21 -2.34 9.04
C ASP A 79 -6.61 -3.45 10.01
N MET A 80 -5.67 -4.33 10.35
CA MET A 80 -5.97 -5.49 11.20
C MET A 80 -6.23 -5.12 12.67
N ASN A 81 -6.04 -3.86 13.08
CA ASN A 81 -6.51 -3.37 14.37
C ASN A 81 -8.03 -3.23 14.41
N ASP A 82 -8.68 -3.04 13.27
CA ASP A 82 -10.13 -3.11 13.14
C ASP A 82 -10.57 -4.58 13.16
N SER A 83 -11.30 -4.95 14.22
CA SER A 83 -11.80 -6.31 14.42
C SER A 83 -12.80 -6.77 13.36
N SER A 84 -13.36 -5.85 12.56
CA SER A 84 -14.24 -6.17 11.44
C SER A 84 -13.49 -6.52 10.15
N GLN A 85 -12.20 -6.18 10.05
CA GLN A 85 -11.35 -6.51 8.91
C GLN A 85 -10.87 -7.96 9.00
N ASN A 86 -10.74 -8.62 7.84
CA ASN A 86 -10.20 -9.97 7.71
C ASN A 86 -9.07 -9.96 6.67
N CYS A 87 -8.15 -10.92 6.78
CA CYS A 87 -7.10 -11.07 5.77
C CYS A 87 -7.70 -11.36 4.39
N PRO A 88 -7.19 -10.68 3.35
CA PRO A 88 -7.69 -10.88 1.99
C PRO A 88 -7.21 -12.23 1.43
N SER A 89 -7.80 -12.66 0.32
CA SER A 89 -7.50 -13.95 -0.30
C SER A 89 -6.00 -14.16 -0.53
N GLY A 90 -5.52 -15.39 -0.29
CA GLY A 90 -4.10 -15.75 -0.39
C GLY A 90 -3.25 -15.31 0.79
N LEU A 91 -3.82 -14.57 1.76
CA LEU A 91 -3.23 -14.30 3.06
C LEU A 91 -4.06 -14.97 4.16
N GLN A 92 -3.42 -15.31 5.26
CA GLN A 92 -4.06 -15.90 6.43
C GLN A 92 -3.75 -15.11 7.69
N GLU A 93 -4.71 -15.05 8.61
CA GLU A 93 -4.54 -14.35 9.87
C GLU A 93 -3.50 -15.05 10.76
N LEU A 94 -2.63 -14.26 11.37
CA LEU A 94 -1.70 -14.67 12.40
C LEU A 94 -1.90 -13.75 13.62
N MET A 95 -2.10 -14.37 14.78
CA MET A 95 -2.03 -13.70 16.08
C MET A 95 -0.62 -13.83 16.64
N THR A 96 0.03 -12.71 16.93
CA THR A 96 1.38 -12.68 17.51
C THR A 96 1.57 -11.41 18.32
N GLY A 97 2.27 -11.46 19.44
CA GLY A 97 2.55 -10.26 20.25
C GLY A 97 1.31 -9.44 20.70
N GLY A 98 0.13 -10.05 20.70
CA GLY A 98 -1.15 -9.37 20.99
C GLY A 98 -1.75 -8.59 19.80
N ILE A 99 -1.15 -8.66 18.61
CA ILE A 99 -1.65 -8.01 17.39
C ILE A 99 -2.13 -9.05 16.36
N ARG A 100 -3.03 -8.60 15.48
CA ARG A 100 -3.50 -9.33 14.30
C ARG A 100 -2.71 -8.87 13.09
N VAL A 101 -2.21 -9.82 12.30
CA VAL A 101 -1.51 -9.54 11.05
C VAL A 101 -1.91 -10.55 9.98
N CYS A 102 -1.68 -10.21 8.71
CA CYS A 102 -1.93 -11.07 7.56
C CYS A 102 -0.62 -11.56 6.97
N ARG A 103 -0.39 -12.86 7.09
CA ARG A 103 0.80 -13.54 6.58
C ARG A 103 0.49 -14.30 5.29
N ARG A 104 1.50 -14.80 4.58
CA ARG A 104 1.27 -15.60 3.36
C ARG A 104 0.52 -16.89 3.70
N GLU A 105 -0.49 -17.23 2.90
CA GLU A 105 -1.19 -18.52 3.01
C GLU A 105 -0.35 -19.65 2.40
N GLY A 106 -0.23 -20.76 3.13
CA GLY A 106 0.57 -21.92 2.74
C GLY A 106 2.08 -21.72 2.95
N ASP A 107 2.79 -22.81 3.23
CA ASP A 107 4.22 -22.81 3.52
C ASP A 107 5.03 -23.05 2.24
N SER A 108 5.06 -22.04 1.35
CA SER A 108 5.80 -22.14 0.09
C SER A 108 6.42 -20.82 -0.32
N ALA A 109 7.53 -20.91 -1.03
CA ALA A 109 8.10 -19.81 -1.80
C ALA A 109 7.08 -19.15 -2.73
N GLY A 110 7.33 -17.89 -3.06
CA GLY A 110 6.57 -17.12 -4.03
C GLY A 110 5.74 -16.00 -3.40
N CYS A 111 4.93 -15.37 -4.24
CA CYS A 111 4.10 -14.25 -3.86
C CYS A 111 2.62 -14.64 -3.73
N ARG A 112 1.90 -13.93 -2.86
CA ARG A 112 0.44 -13.98 -2.72
C ARG A 112 -0.12 -12.63 -3.13
N SER A 113 -0.91 -12.62 -4.20
CA SER A 113 -1.40 -11.42 -4.86
C SER A 113 -2.81 -11.04 -4.43
N ASN A 114 -3.02 -9.74 -4.24
CA ASN A 114 -4.33 -9.12 -4.13
C ASN A 114 -4.46 -8.02 -5.18
N ILE A 115 -5.51 -8.11 -6.00
CA ILE A 115 -5.74 -7.20 -7.12
C ILE A 115 -6.85 -6.22 -6.76
N PHE A 116 -6.58 -4.93 -6.94
CA PHE A 116 -7.47 -3.81 -6.68
C PHE A 116 -7.84 -3.12 -7.98
N GLN A 117 -9.11 -3.21 -8.35
CA GLN A 117 -9.63 -2.59 -9.56
C GLN A 117 -9.86 -1.09 -9.33
N THR A 118 -9.47 -0.28 -10.31
CA THR A 118 -9.78 1.16 -10.35
C THR A 118 -11.22 1.45 -10.79
N ASN A 119 -11.93 0.41 -11.24
CA ASN A 119 -13.33 0.48 -11.64
C ASN A 119 -13.60 1.49 -12.76
N GLY A 120 -12.63 1.60 -13.68
CA GLY A 120 -12.69 2.47 -14.85
C GLY A 120 -12.22 3.91 -14.59
N ILE A 121 -11.97 4.29 -13.34
CA ILE A 121 -11.33 5.58 -13.04
C ILE A 121 -9.89 5.51 -13.55
N SER A 122 -9.53 6.43 -14.43
CA SER A 122 -8.15 6.62 -14.85
C SER A 122 -7.38 7.40 -13.79
N TYR A 123 -6.09 7.16 -13.68
CA TYR A 123 -5.20 7.86 -12.76
C TYR A 123 -3.85 8.16 -13.40
N SER A 124 -3.13 9.11 -12.84
CA SER A 124 -1.73 9.38 -13.16
C SER A 124 -0.84 9.42 -11.92
N GLN A 125 -1.42 9.42 -10.73
CA GLN A 125 -0.72 9.43 -9.46
C GLN A 125 -1.14 8.27 -8.56
N ILE A 126 -0.19 7.73 -7.81
CA ILE A 126 -0.43 6.71 -6.78
C ILE A 126 0.22 7.18 -5.49
N CYS A 127 -0.53 7.10 -4.40
CA CYS A 127 -0.02 7.35 -3.06
C CYS A 127 -0.44 6.20 -2.15
N GLY A 128 0.45 5.72 -1.29
CA GLY A 128 0.08 4.67 -0.37
C GLY A 128 1.09 4.43 0.74
N LYS A 129 0.69 3.63 1.72
CA LYS A 129 1.54 3.16 2.81
C LYS A 129 1.27 1.69 3.07
N VAL A 130 2.28 0.99 3.58
CA VAL A 130 2.19 -0.39 4.05
C VAL A 130 2.95 -0.46 5.37
N ALA A 131 2.38 -1.15 6.36
CA ALA A 131 3.06 -1.49 7.60
C ALA A 131 2.99 -3.00 7.81
N GLY A 132 4.12 -3.59 8.18
CA GLY A 132 4.26 -5.01 8.41
C GLY A 132 5.38 -5.28 9.40
N TYR A 133 5.76 -6.55 9.52
CA TYR A 133 6.78 -6.98 10.46
C TYR A 133 7.70 -8.01 9.82
N GLN A 134 8.95 -8.04 10.26
CA GLN A 134 9.86 -9.14 9.93
C GLN A 134 9.45 -10.38 10.72
N LYS A 135 9.37 -11.53 10.04
CA LYS A 135 9.42 -12.85 10.68
C LYS A 135 10.66 -13.59 10.20
N GLY A 136 11.45 -14.09 11.14
CA GLY A 136 12.58 -14.96 10.82
C GLY A 136 13.70 -14.25 10.04
N THR A 137 14.35 -15.00 9.14
CA THR A 137 15.63 -14.67 8.52
C THR A 137 15.48 -14.11 7.10
N THR A 138 14.67 -13.06 6.91
CA THR A 138 14.41 -12.44 5.59
C THR A 138 15.68 -12.03 4.86
N ASP A 139 15.78 -12.29 3.55
CA ASP A 139 16.98 -12.01 2.74
C ASP A 139 16.92 -10.72 1.89
N ALA A 140 16.00 -9.81 2.18
CA ALA A 140 15.83 -8.55 1.44
C ALA A 140 15.54 -8.74 -0.06
N VAL A 141 16.59 -8.83 -0.90
CA VAL A 141 16.51 -8.76 -2.36
C VAL A 141 17.10 -10.00 -3.03
N TYR A 142 16.42 -10.48 -4.07
CA TYR A 142 16.91 -11.57 -4.92
C TYR A 142 17.30 -11.02 -6.29
N THR A 143 18.55 -11.30 -6.67
CA THR A 143 19.10 -10.84 -7.96
C THR A 143 18.83 -11.82 -9.10
N ASN A 144 18.86 -11.33 -10.35
CA ASN A 144 18.70 -12.13 -11.58
C ASN A 144 17.34 -12.82 -11.75
N ILE A 145 16.28 -12.21 -11.21
CA ILE A 145 14.90 -12.67 -11.42
C ILE A 145 14.00 -11.53 -11.90
N ASN A 146 12.86 -11.88 -12.47
CA ASN A 146 11.95 -10.91 -13.09
C ASN A 146 10.85 -10.44 -12.13
N ILE A 147 10.12 -9.40 -12.55
CA ILE A 147 9.02 -8.80 -11.79
C ILE A 147 7.89 -9.78 -11.42
N ASN A 148 7.76 -10.91 -12.12
CA ASN A 148 6.74 -11.92 -11.80
C ASN A 148 7.18 -12.89 -10.69
N SER A 149 8.47 -12.90 -10.32
CA SER A 149 9.03 -13.77 -9.29
C SER A 149 8.93 -13.11 -7.90
N ALA A 150 9.23 -13.86 -6.82
CA ALA A 150 9.46 -13.29 -5.49
C ALA A 150 10.86 -12.67 -5.45
N TYR A 151 10.98 -11.43 -5.95
CA TYR A 151 12.26 -10.72 -6.09
C TYR A 151 12.70 -9.99 -4.81
N ILE A 152 11.85 -10.04 -3.79
CA ILE A 152 12.08 -9.52 -2.45
C ILE A 152 11.36 -10.39 -1.44
N ASP A 153 11.83 -10.34 -0.19
CA ASP A 153 11.00 -10.64 0.97
C ASP A 153 10.32 -9.36 1.42
N GLY A 154 8.99 -9.38 1.46
CA GLY A 154 8.19 -8.20 1.77
C GLY A 154 7.04 -7.98 0.81
N VAL A 155 6.73 -6.72 0.52
CA VAL A 155 5.55 -6.33 -0.27
C VAL A 155 5.94 -5.66 -1.59
N SER A 156 5.50 -6.25 -2.70
CA SER A 156 5.64 -5.71 -4.05
C SER A 156 4.31 -5.10 -4.51
N ILE A 157 4.32 -3.81 -4.83
CA ILE A 157 3.18 -3.11 -5.43
C ILE A 157 3.46 -2.95 -6.92
N THR A 158 2.53 -3.41 -7.75
CA THR A 158 2.64 -3.38 -9.21
C THR A 158 1.33 -2.96 -9.86
N ARG A 159 1.36 -2.70 -11.16
CA ARG A 159 0.16 -2.40 -11.95
C ARG A 159 0.13 -3.12 -13.28
N GLY A 160 -1.08 -3.40 -13.73
CA GLY A 160 -1.37 -3.84 -15.10
C GLY A 160 -0.84 -5.23 -15.46
N SER A 161 -1.10 -5.62 -16.71
CA SER A 161 -0.62 -6.85 -17.34
C SER A 161 -0.20 -6.53 -18.79
N PRO A 162 1.10 -6.63 -19.15
CA PRO A 162 2.21 -7.11 -18.33
C PRO A 162 2.49 -6.24 -17.10
N ARG A 163 2.99 -6.88 -16.06
CA ARG A 163 3.23 -6.27 -14.75
C ARG A 163 4.27 -5.15 -14.85
N GLN A 164 3.94 -3.99 -14.28
CA GLN A 164 4.82 -2.83 -14.15
C GLN A 164 5.03 -2.48 -12.68
N HIS A 165 6.25 -2.08 -12.31
CA HIS A 165 6.61 -1.80 -10.91
C HIS A 165 6.08 -0.44 -10.43
N VAL A 166 5.50 -0.41 -9.23
CA VAL A 166 5.04 0.80 -8.54
C VAL A 166 5.91 1.09 -7.32
N TRP A 167 6.01 0.15 -6.38
CA TRP A 167 6.83 0.30 -5.18
C TRP A 167 7.23 -1.04 -4.59
N SER A 168 8.34 -1.09 -3.86
CA SER A 168 8.78 -2.27 -3.10
C SER A 168 8.98 -1.91 -1.62
N TYR A 169 8.46 -2.74 -0.73
CA TYR A 169 8.68 -2.69 0.71
C TYR A 169 9.46 -3.94 1.09
N ILE A 170 10.72 -3.77 1.48
CA ILE A 170 11.71 -4.85 1.57
C ILE A 170 12.04 -5.13 3.04
N ALA A 171 11.98 -6.39 3.46
CA ALA A 171 12.37 -6.81 4.81
C ALA A 171 13.83 -7.29 4.80
N GLY A 172 14.71 -6.58 5.49
CA GLY A 172 16.12 -6.93 5.64
C GLY A 172 16.36 -7.96 6.74
N TYR A 173 17.52 -8.62 6.70
CA TYR A 173 17.89 -9.62 7.68
C TYR A 173 18.09 -9.04 9.09
N GLN A 174 18.88 -7.96 9.20
CA GLN A 174 19.30 -7.38 10.48
C GLN A 174 19.89 -5.97 10.25
N SER A 175 19.55 -5.03 11.15
CA SER A 175 19.82 -3.59 10.96
C SER A 175 21.27 -3.14 11.21
N ASN A 176 22.05 -3.89 11.99
CA ASN A 176 23.41 -3.50 12.40
C ASN A 176 24.54 -4.26 11.67
N ILE A 177 24.23 -5.03 10.64
CA ILE A 177 25.22 -5.71 9.80
C ILE A 177 24.94 -5.49 8.32
N ASN A 178 25.99 -5.55 7.51
CA ASN A 178 25.89 -5.42 6.06
C ASN A 178 26.35 -6.72 5.39
N ILE A 179 25.39 -7.60 5.12
CA ILE A 179 25.57 -8.89 4.45
C ILE A 179 24.69 -8.93 3.19
N GLY A 180 24.80 -9.98 2.37
CA GLY A 180 24.01 -10.10 1.13
C GLY A 180 22.49 -10.01 1.33
N SER A 181 22.01 -10.46 2.49
CA SER A 181 20.61 -10.46 2.94
C SER A 181 20.17 -9.16 3.63
N ALA A 182 21.07 -8.17 3.73
CA ALA A 182 20.77 -6.89 4.35
C ALA A 182 20.14 -5.90 3.36
N CYS A 183 19.55 -4.84 3.90
CA CYS A 183 18.90 -3.82 3.09
C CYS A 183 19.86 -3.17 2.07
N PRO A 184 19.44 -3.00 0.80
CA PRO A 184 20.28 -2.45 -0.26
C PRO A 184 20.62 -0.95 -0.08
N CYS A 185 19.94 -0.28 0.85
CA CYS A 185 20.25 1.09 1.26
C CYS A 185 21.25 1.17 2.44
N ASN A 186 21.69 0.02 2.98
CA ASN A 186 22.65 0.02 4.08
C ASN A 186 23.96 0.69 3.70
N THR A 187 24.61 1.31 4.69
CA THR A 187 25.96 1.86 4.54
C THR A 187 26.92 0.74 4.12
N GLY A 188 27.50 0.87 2.93
CA GLY A 188 28.41 -0.12 2.37
C GLY A 188 27.72 -1.31 1.68
N ALA A 189 26.41 -1.25 1.46
CA ALA A 189 25.67 -2.30 0.77
C ALA A 189 26.29 -2.65 -0.59
N THR A 190 26.40 -3.96 -0.84
CA THR A 190 26.81 -4.52 -2.13
C THR A 190 25.63 -5.17 -2.85
N SER A 191 24.54 -5.46 -2.13
CA SER A 191 23.27 -5.88 -2.70
C SER A 191 22.63 -4.73 -3.49
N THR A 192 22.08 -5.05 -4.66
CA THR A 192 21.37 -4.08 -5.50
C THR A 192 19.98 -4.59 -5.82
N VAL A 193 18.99 -3.70 -5.80
CA VAL A 193 17.64 -4.01 -6.27
C VAL A 193 17.64 -4.30 -7.79
N GLN A 194 16.57 -4.94 -8.27
CA GLN A 194 16.35 -5.10 -9.70
C GLN A 194 16.24 -3.73 -10.41
N SER A 195 16.69 -3.66 -11.66
CA SER A 195 16.67 -2.41 -12.43
C SER A 195 15.26 -1.81 -12.60
N PHE A 196 14.21 -2.64 -12.61
CA PHE A 196 12.83 -2.17 -12.66
C PHE A 196 12.32 -1.55 -11.35
N VAL A 197 13.00 -1.80 -10.22
CA VAL A 197 12.66 -1.19 -8.93
C VAL A 197 13.27 0.22 -8.86
N GLY A 198 14.54 0.36 -9.25
CA GLY A 198 15.26 1.63 -9.18
C GLY A 198 15.28 2.18 -7.76
N GLU A 199 14.89 3.45 -7.61
CA GLU A 199 14.83 4.13 -6.30
C GLU A 199 13.46 4.00 -5.60
N HIS A 200 12.51 3.27 -6.20
CA HIS A 200 11.13 3.18 -5.71
C HIS A 200 10.95 2.05 -4.69
N TYR A 201 11.71 2.11 -3.59
CA TYR A 201 11.59 1.14 -2.51
C TYR A 201 11.86 1.74 -1.14
N TYR A 202 11.32 1.06 -0.13
CA TYR A 202 11.76 1.17 1.26
C TYR A 202 12.32 -0.17 1.70
N CYS A 203 13.30 -0.15 2.59
CA CYS A 203 13.83 -1.35 3.21
C CYS A 203 14.10 -1.11 4.68
N GLU A 204 13.81 -2.10 5.51
CA GLU A 204 14.06 -2.04 6.94
C GLU A 204 14.16 -3.47 7.51
N SER A 205 14.83 -3.63 8.65
CA SER A 205 14.97 -4.88 9.38
C SER A 205 14.41 -4.69 10.79
N GLY A 206 13.56 -5.59 11.28
CA GLY A 206 12.91 -5.47 12.59
C GLY A 206 13.78 -5.92 13.77
N THR A 207 15.07 -6.17 13.55
CA THR A 207 15.99 -6.57 14.62
C THR A 207 17.43 -6.12 14.36
N ASN A 208 18.14 -5.81 15.46
CA ASN A 208 19.57 -5.53 15.48
C ASN A 208 20.41 -6.73 15.98
N SER A 209 19.79 -7.90 16.08
CA SER A 209 20.43 -9.15 16.50
C SER A 209 20.17 -10.24 15.46
N ALA A 210 20.93 -11.32 15.50
CA ALA A 210 20.71 -12.43 14.56
C ALA A 210 19.25 -12.93 14.68
N PRO A 211 18.45 -12.88 13.60
CA PRO A 211 17.06 -13.24 13.67
C PRO A 211 16.84 -14.72 13.95
N SER A 212 15.70 -15.04 14.57
CA SER A 212 15.25 -16.40 14.86
C SER A 212 14.07 -16.77 13.98
N HIS A 213 14.15 -17.90 13.26
CA HIS A 213 13.15 -18.35 12.27
C HIS A 213 11.68 -18.21 12.72
N GLY A 214 11.36 -18.62 13.95
CA GLY A 214 9.98 -18.63 14.48
C GLY A 214 9.47 -17.28 15.01
N THR A 215 10.32 -16.26 15.11
CA THR A 215 10.00 -15.01 15.80
C THR A 215 9.45 -13.96 14.83
N VAL A 216 8.35 -13.32 15.22
CA VAL A 216 7.86 -12.09 14.59
C VAL A 216 8.31 -10.91 15.45
N TYR A 217 9.01 -9.95 14.87
CA TYR A 217 9.58 -8.81 15.57
C TYR A 217 8.55 -7.68 15.71
N THR A 218 7.56 -7.85 16.58
CA THR A 218 6.43 -6.91 16.70
C THR A 218 6.77 -5.59 17.39
N THR A 219 7.94 -5.47 18.01
CA THR A 219 8.38 -4.23 18.68
C THR A 219 8.92 -3.20 17.70
N ASP A 220 9.17 -3.62 16.46
CA ASP A 220 9.81 -2.81 15.42
C ASP A 220 9.07 -3.00 14.09
N PRO A 221 7.97 -2.25 13.87
CA PRO A 221 7.22 -2.30 12.63
C PRO A 221 8.10 -1.89 11.45
N LEU A 222 8.11 -2.71 10.40
CA LEU A 222 8.91 -2.42 9.21
C LEU A 222 8.35 -1.24 8.42
N TRP A 223 9.29 -0.53 7.79
CA TRP A 223 9.06 0.58 6.86
C TRP A 223 8.41 1.76 7.55
N ASP A 224 8.64 1.89 8.86
CA ASP A 224 8.11 2.94 9.69
C ASP A 224 9.09 4.14 9.80
N GLY A 225 10.31 3.98 9.29
CA GLY A 225 11.35 5.00 9.30
C GLY A 225 11.95 5.28 10.67
N ASN A 226 11.68 4.44 11.66
CA ASN A 226 12.21 4.53 13.02
C ASN A 226 13.11 3.33 13.31
N ASN A 227 13.88 3.41 14.41
CA ASN A 227 14.67 2.28 14.91
C ASN A 227 15.59 1.58 13.89
N CYS A 228 16.16 2.35 12.96
CA CYS A 228 17.14 1.87 11.97
C CYS A 228 18.57 2.19 12.44
N PRO A 229 19.16 1.45 13.39
CA PRO A 229 20.47 1.78 13.91
C PRO A 229 21.59 1.50 12.91
N SER A 230 22.76 2.03 13.22
CA SER A 230 24.04 1.57 12.65
C SER A 230 24.06 1.67 11.12
N VAL A 231 24.23 0.54 10.41
CA VAL A 231 24.41 0.53 8.96
C VAL A 231 23.10 0.76 8.20
N GLU A 232 21.94 0.48 8.81
CA GLU A 232 20.62 0.68 8.19
C GLU A 232 20.12 2.12 8.27
N ALA A 233 20.77 2.99 9.04
CA ALA A 233 20.36 4.39 9.18
C ALA A 233 20.01 5.13 7.86
N PRO A 234 20.71 4.93 6.73
CA PRO A 234 20.34 5.59 5.47
C PRO A 234 18.97 5.15 4.92
N CYS A 235 18.51 3.95 5.25
CA CYS A 235 17.22 3.42 4.80
C CYS A 235 16.02 4.18 5.35
N CYS A 236 16.21 4.89 6.47
CA CYS A 236 15.13 5.53 7.22
C CYS A 236 15.15 7.05 7.13
N ASN A 237 15.95 7.60 6.21
CA ASN A 237 16.05 9.04 5.96
C ASN A 237 15.20 9.51 4.76
N GLY A 238 14.30 8.65 4.26
CA GLY A 238 13.47 8.97 3.09
C GLY A 238 12.46 10.09 3.38
N THR A 239 12.50 11.17 2.60
CA THR A 239 11.42 12.17 2.59
C THR A 239 10.11 11.51 2.20
N GLY A 240 9.09 11.61 3.05
CA GLY A 240 7.76 11.08 2.76
C GLY A 240 7.45 9.73 3.40
N LEU A 241 8.40 9.02 4.03
CA LEU A 241 8.09 7.88 4.91
C LEU A 241 6.98 8.29 5.89
N LEU A 242 5.87 7.55 6.03
CA LEU A 242 5.57 6.17 5.64
C LEU A 242 4.96 5.98 4.24
N TRP A 243 4.76 7.08 3.51
CA TRP A 243 3.98 7.13 2.29
C TRP A 243 4.86 7.13 1.04
N PHE A 244 4.68 6.16 0.17
CA PHE A 244 5.23 6.23 -1.17
C PHE A 244 4.37 7.10 -2.07
N PHE A 245 5.01 7.76 -3.04
CA PHE A 245 4.35 8.53 -4.08
C PHE A 245 4.93 8.18 -5.45
N ARG A 246 4.05 7.95 -6.42
CA ARG A 246 4.41 7.77 -7.83
C ARG A 246 3.60 8.73 -8.68
N ASP A 247 4.31 9.52 -9.49
CA ASP A 247 3.72 10.42 -10.47
C ASP A 247 4.11 9.97 -11.88
N TYR A 248 3.11 9.74 -12.73
CA TYR A 248 3.26 9.36 -14.13
C TYR A 248 2.95 10.52 -15.10
N GLY A 249 2.88 11.76 -14.59
CA GLY A 249 2.62 12.97 -15.34
C GLY A 249 1.21 13.01 -15.91
N ASN A 250 1.09 13.22 -17.22
CA ASN A 250 -0.20 13.31 -17.92
C ASN A 250 -0.72 11.94 -18.40
N ALA A 251 -0.22 10.84 -17.84
CA ALA A 251 -0.64 9.49 -18.24
C ALA A 251 -2.11 9.26 -17.86
N THR A 252 -2.84 8.55 -18.71
CA THR A 252 -4.21 8.09 -18.41
C THR A 252 -4.18 6.59 -18.17
N ILE A 253 -3.82 6.19 -16.95
CA ILE A 253 -3.63 4.79 -16.60
C ILE A 253 -4.96 4.21 -16.11
N THR A 254 -5.37 3.06 -16.63
CA THR A 254 -6.57 2.33 -16.18
C THR A 254 -6.24 0.95 -15.61
N ASP A 255 -4.95 0.64 -15.52
CA ASP A 255 -4.44 -0.61 -14.95
C ASP A 255 -4.97 -0.83 -13.53
N TYR A 256 -5.21 -2.09 -13.16
CA TYR A 256 -5.40 -2.44 -11.76
C TYR A 256 -4.08 -2.22 -10.98
N ILE A 257 -4.21 -2.02 -9.67
CA ILE A 257 -3.07 -2.11 -8.75
C ILE A 257 -3.06 -3.50 -8.12
N GLU A 258 -1.88 -4.08 -7.96
CA GLU A 258 -1.69 -5.37 -7.30
C GLU A 258 -0.71 -5.20 -6.14
N LEU A 259 -1.11 -5.66 -4.96
CA LEU A 259 -0.23 -5.83 -3.80
C LEU A 259 0.13 -7.30 -3.68
N ARG A 260 1.42 -7.60 -3.52
CA ARG A 260 1.92 -8.96 -3.44
C ARG A 260 2.80 -9.11 -2.21
N VAL A 261 2.44 -10.00 -1.30
CA VAL A 261 3.34 -10.40 -0.19
C VAL A 261 4.21 -11.55 -0.71
N CYS A 262 5.51 -11.36 -0.72
CA CYS A 262 6.49 -12.24 -1.36
C CYS A 262 7.50 -12.76 -0.33
N GLY A 263 7.95 -13.99 -0.56
CA GLY A 263 9.17 -14.52 0.06
C GLY A 263 9.79 -15.60 -0.82
N ASN A 264 11.11 -15.78 -0.80
CA ASN A 264 11.73 -16.88 -1.58
C ASN A 264 11.60 -18.25 -0.90
N GLN A 265 11.20 -18.26 0.38
CA GLN A 265 11.07 -19.45 1.20
C GLN A 265 9.64 -19.59 1.76
N GLY A 266 9.42 -20.70 2.46
CA GLY A 266 8.22 -20.94 3.25
C GLY A 266 8.15 -20.02 4.47
N TYR A 267 6.94 -19.77 4.98
CA TYR A 267 6.75 -18.88 6.12
C TYR A 267 7.39 -19.43 7.39
N GLU A 268 7.70 -20.73 7.49
CA GLU A 268 8.35 -21.31 8.68
C GLU A 268 9.74 -20.71 8.91
N ASP A 269 10.45 -20.44 7.81
CA ASP A 269 11.79 -19.85 7.78
C ASP A 269 11.72 -18.32 7.89
N GLU A 270 11.04 -17.69 6.93
CA GLU A 270 10.93 -16.24 6.79
C GLU A 270 9.56 -15.80 6.25
N ASP A 271 9.05 -14.69 6.77
CA ASP A 271 7.82 -14.10 6.25
C ASP A 271 7.77 -12.60 6.52
N THR A 272 6.82 -11.92 5.90
CA THR A 272 6.59 -10.50 6.13
C THR A 272 5.10 -10.22 6.36
N PRO A 273 4.55 -10.62 7.52
CA PRO A 273 3.17 -10.37 7.84
C PRO A 273 2.82 -8.87 7.79
N VAL A 274 1.74 -8.55 7.09
CA VAL A 274 1.25 -7.18 6.88
C VAL A 274 0.12 -6.89 7.85
N GLN A 275 0.15 -5.74 8.52
CA GLN A 275 -0.90 -5.30 9.43
C GLN A 275 -1.82 -4.28 8.78
N LEU A 276 -1.24 -3.39 7.97
CA LEU A 276 -1.95 -2.25 7.41
C LEU A 276 -1.46 -1.97 6.00
N TYR A 277 -2.38 -1.64 5.11
CA TYR A 277 -2.07 -0.93 3.88
C TYR A 277 -3.19 0.01 3.50
N GLU A 278 -2.83 1.13 2.89
CA GLU A 278 -3.77 2.03 2.24
C GLU A 278 -3.18 2.48 0.92
N ILE A 279 -3.94 2.35 -0.17
CA ILE A 279 -3.50 2.76 -1.51
C ILE A 279 -4.59 3.62 -2.15
N TYR A 280 -4.15 4.76 -2.66
CA TYR A 280 -4.97 5.77 -3.31
C TYR A 280 -4.46 6.03 -4.72
N VAL A 281 -5.38 6.38 -5.61
CA VAL A 281 -5.09 6.87 -6.95
C VAL A 281 -5.75 8.22 -7.18
N LYS A 282 -5.11 9.04 -8.01
CA LYS A 282 -5.63 10.31 -8.49
C LYS A 282 -5.32 10.41 -9.98
#